data_AF-A0A3S0C4Q8-F1
#
_entry.id   AF-A0A3S0C4Q8-F1
#
_cell.length_a   1.000
_cell.length_b   1.000
_cell.length_c   1.000
_cell.angle_alpha   90.00
_cell.angle_beta   90.00
_cell.angle_gamma   90.00
#
_symmetry.space_group_name_H-M   'P 1'
#
loop_
_entity.id
_entity.type
_entity.pdbx_description
1 polymer ?
#
loop_
_entity_poly.entity_id
_entity_poly.type
_entity_poly.pdbx_seq_one_letter_code
_entity_poly.pdbx_strand_id
1 'polypeptide(L)'
;TMALIAFAAIALIGFFMRRRAASQQPALAGAGASPMQYSGAPQSYGTNSSNATPAFGGGSAAPAVAAPVTATSVRNIPADFDTEGFVRHAKVNFIRLQAANDARNLDDVREYTTPEMFAEIKMDWMSEPASAQKTDVVSLNAEVIDVAEEAERYIVTVRFTGLLREEPNAAPEGIDELWHLTKPRSGNGGWLLAGIQQNG
;
A
#
# COMPACT_ATOMS: atom_id res chain seq x y z
N THR A 1 17.57 9.71 -13.66
CA THR A 1 17.68 8.43 -12.94
C THR A 1 16.30 8.06 -12.44
N MET A 2 15.49 7.43 -13.29
CA MET A 2 14.15 6.99 -12.94
C MET A 2 14.25 5.65 -12.23
N ALA A 3 14.21 5.70 -10.90
CA ALA A 3 14.28 4.52 -10.07
C ALA A 3 13.20 3.53 -10.50
N LEU A 4 13.65 2.36 -10.95
CA LEU A 4 12.89 1.12 -11.04
C LEU A 4 12.06 0.96 -9.77
N ILE A 5 10.77 1.21 -9.87
CA ILE A 5 9.80 0.66 -8.91
C ILE A 5 9.54 -0.76 -9.39
N ALA A 6 10.52 -1.63 -9.13
CA ALA A 6 10.39 -3.07 -9.19
C ALA A 6 10.57 -3.54 -7.75
N PHE A 7 9.50 -3.48 -6.95
CA PHE A 7 9.50 -4.10 -5.63
C PHE A 7 8.14 -4.71 -5.33
N ALA A 8 8.20 -6.03 -5.12
CA ALA A 8 7.16 -6.93 -4.59
C ALA A 8 5.99 -7.25 -5.52
N ALA A 9 6.30 -8.04 -6.55
CA ALA A 9 5.28 -8.83 -7.22
C ALA A 9 4.90 -10.06 -6.35
N ILE A 10 3.59 -10.21 -6.18
CA ILE A 10 2.80 -11.30 -5.59
C ILE A 10 3.28 -11.88 -4.27
N ALA A 11 2.84 -11.19 -3.22
CA ALA A 11 2.50 -11.85 -1.98
C ALA A 11 1.23 -11.27 -1.33
N LEU A 12 0.39 -10.56 -2.09
CA LEU A 12 -0.52 -9.57 -1.52
C LEU A 12 -2.01 -9.80 -1.74
N ILE A 13 -2.37 -10.85 -2.47
CA ILE A 13 -3.76 -11.30 -2.53
C ILE A 13 -4.00 -12.51 -1.60
N GLY A 14 -2.97 -13.01 -0.90
CA GLY A 14 -3.13 -14.19 -0.03
C GLY A 14 -2.04 -14.54 0.97
N PHE A 15 -0.90 -13.83 1.02
CA PHE A 15 0.27 -14.35 1.72
C PHE A 15 0.74 -13.51 2.90
N PHE A 16 0.54 -12.19 2.92
CA PHE A 16 1.18 -11.36 3.96
C PHE A 16 0.43 -11.18 5.28
N MET A 17 -0.82 -11.65 5.41
CA MET A 17 -1.47 -11.72 6.72
C MET A 17 -1.37 -13.10 7.37
N ARG A 18 -1.20 -14.16 6.57
CA ARG A 18 -0.88 -15.51 7.06
C ARG A 18 0.42 -15.57 7.89
N ARG A 19 1.39 -14.71 7.59
CA ARG A 19 2.65 -14.63 8.38
C ARG A 19 2.55 -13.84 9.67
N ARG A 20 1.57 -12.94 9.84
CA ARG A 20 1.40 -12.20 11.10
C ARG A 20 0.54 -12.96 12.10
N ALA A 21 -0.34 -13.85 11.64
CA ALA A 21 -1.03 -14.81 12.50
C ALA A 21 -0.10 -15.94 13.01
N ALA A 22 0.90 -16.36 12.22
CA ALA A 22 1.87 -17.38 12.63
C ALA A 22 3.07 -16.85 13.44
N SER A 23 3.27 -15.52 13.50
CA SER A 23 4.33 -14.89 14.31
C SER A 23 3.80 -14.21 15.59
N GLN A 24 2.49 -14.31 15.87
CA GLN A 24 1.88 -13.84 17.12
C GLN A 24 1.36 -14.97 18.02
N GLN A 25 2.06 -16.11 18.08
CA GLN A 25 2.08 -16.90 19.31
C GLN A 25 3.39 -16.63 20.06
N PRO A 26 3.42 -15.68 21.01
CA PRO A 26 4.34 -15.80 22.11
C PRO A 26 3.97 -17.10 22.85
N ALA A 27 4.82 -18.11 22.75
CA ALA A 27 4.81 -19.21 23.69
C ALA A 27 4.97 -18.59 25.09
N LEU A 28 3.86 -18.52 25.84
CA LEU A 28 3.82 -18.03 27.21
C LEU A 28 4.51 -19.07 28.11
N ALA A 29 5.84 -19.05 28.13
CA ALA A 29 6.63 -19.73 29.15
C ALA A 29 6.76 -18.79 30.35
N GLY A 30 6.04 -19.13 31.42
CA GLY A 30 5.98 -18.35 32.65
C GLY A 30 7.21 -18.43 33.54
N ALA A 31 7.22 -17.50 34.51
CA ALA A 31 8.04 -17.32 35.72
C ALA A 31 8.65 -15.91 35.67
N GLY A 32 8.43 -14.97 36.59
CA GLY A 32 7.79 -14.95 37.90
C GLY A 32 8.22 -13.63 38.56
N ALA A 33 7.52 -13.23 39.61
CA ALA A 33 7.82 -12.15 40.57
C ALA A 33 7.33 -10.72 40.27
N SER A 34 6.52 -10.27 41.22
CA SER A 34 5.75 -9.03 41.38
C SER A 34 6.60 -7.81 41.84
N PRO A 35 6.01 -6.59 41.88
CA PRO A 35 6.71 -5.32 41.69
C PRO A 35 7.06 -4.58 42.99
N MET A 36 7.93 -3.56 42.88
CA MET A 36 8.08 -2.54 43.92
C MET A 36 7.94 -1.13 43.36
N GLN A 37 7.43 -0.29 44.24
CA GLN A 37 6.70 0.96 44.06
C GLN A 37 7.59 2.11 44.55
N TYR A 38 7.68 3.23 43.83
CA TYR A 38 7.97 4.50 44.48
C TYR A 38 7.42 5.72 43.73
N SER A 39 6.80 6.56 44.53
CA SER A 39 6.07 7.80 44.32
C SER A 39 6.94 9.03 44.04
N GLY A 40 6.39 10.03 43.35
CA GLY A 40 6.94 11.40 43.33
C GLY A 40 6.09 12.37 42.50
N ALA A 41 5.53 13.38 43.18
CA ALA A 41 4.47 14.30 42.75
C ALA A 41 4.95 15.46 41.82
N PRO A 42 4.04 16.32 41.31
CA PRO A 42 4.21 17.14 40.09
C PRO A 42 4.58 18.62 40.36
N GLN A 43 5.08 19.34 39.34
CA GLN A 43 5.17 20.80 39.41
C GLN A 43 4.96 21.54 38.08
N SER A 44 3.80 22.20 38.02
CA SER A 44 3.41 23.52 37.52
C SER A 44 4.09 24.22 36.31
N TYR A 45 3.18 24.71 35.46
CA TYR A 45 3.18 25.77 34.44
C TYR A 45 4.04 27.03 34.66
N GLY A 46 4.47 27.60 33.52
CA GLY A 46 4.83 29.02 33.31
C GLY A 46 5.43 29.22 31.90
N THR A 47 4.62 29.58 30.89
CA THR A 47 4.41 30.94 30.34
C THR A 47 5.59 31.54 29.54
N ASN A 48 5.29 31.77 28.25
CA ASN A 48 5.90 32.67 27.26
C ASN A 48 6.74 33.85 27.81
N SER A 49 7.81 34.22 27.10
CA SER A 49 7.86 35.47 26.30
C SER A 49 9.23 35.75 25.65
N SER A 50 9.15 36.30 24.43
CA SER A 50 9.97 37.37 23.81
C SER A 50 11.48 37.20 23.55
N ASN A 51 11.78 36.96 22.26
CA ASN A 51 12.48 37.88 21.34
C ASN A 51 13.66 38.72 21.88
N ALA A 52 14.88 38.42 21.42
CA ALA A 52 16.00 39.36 21.36
C ALA A 52 16.92 39.09 20.15
N THR A 53 17.39 40.21 19.59
CA THR A 53 18.15 40.58 18.37
C THR A 53 19.49 39.86 18.06
N PRO A 54 20.07 40.06 16.84
CA PRO A 54 21.09 39.20 16.25
C PRO A 54 22.53 39.58 16.65
N ALA A 55 23.41 38.59 16.68
CA ALA A 55 24.85 38.79 16.86
C ALA A 55 25.64 38.05 15.76
N PHE A 56 26.41 38.83 14.99
CA PHE A 56 27.45 38.38 14.08
C PHE A 56 28.63 37.79 14.88
N GLY A 57 29.12 36.61 14.52
CA GLY A 57 30.31 36.01 15.13
C GLY A 57 30.61 34.65 14.54
N GLY A 58 31.84 34.45 14.06
CA GLY A 58 32.21 33.38 13.15
C GLY A 58 32.41 31.99 13.77
N GLY A 59 32.54 31.02 12.86
CA GLY A 59 33.28 29.78 13.08
C GLY A 59 32.45 28.55 13.45
N SER A 60 32.73 27.47 12.72
CA SER A 60 32.31 26.07 12.93
C SER A 60 31.13 25.61 12.07
N ALA A 61 31.46 24.84 11.03
CA ALA A 61 30.52 24.10 10.21
C ALA A 61 29.80 23.05 11.06
N ALA A 62 28.53 23.30 11.36
CA ALA A 62 27.60 22.29 11.85
C ALA A 62 26.97 21.55 10.65
N PRO A 63 26.70 20.24 10.75
CA PRO A 63 26.04 19.52 9.68
C PRO A 63 24.62 20.07 9.53
N ALA A 64 24.28 20.49 8.31
CA ALA A 64 22.92 20.85 7.96
C ALA A 64 22.04 19.62 8.18
N VAL A 65 21.20 19.67 9.21
CA VAL A 65 20.08 18.74 9.38
C VAL A 65 19.13 18.97 8.21
N ALA A 66 19.22 18.10 7.20
CA ALA A 66 18.22 18.04 6.15
C ALA A 66 16.89 17.70 6.84
N ALA A 67 16.01 18.69 6.94
CA ALA A 67 14.63 18.46 7.33
C ALA A 67 14.08 17.37 6.39
N PRO A 68 13.36 16.36 6.91
CA PRO A 68 12.71 15.39 6.06
C PRO A 68 11.72 16.18 5.20
N VAL A 69 12.02 16.31 3.91
CA VAL A 69 11.03 16.67 2.91
C VAL A 69 9.98 15.59 3.01
N THR A 70 8.93 15.91 3.75
CA THR A 70 7.69 15.15 3.72
C THR A 70 7.19 15.39 2.31
N ALA A 71 7.47 14.44 1.41
CA ALA A 71 6.93 14.44 0.07
C ALA A 71 5.41 14.39 0.25
N THR A 72 4.81 15.57 0.35
CA THR A 72 3.37 15.73 0.28
C THR A 72 3.09 15.36 -1.16
N SER A 73 2.63 14.13 -1.39
CA SER A 73 2.20 13.66 -2.69
C SER A 73 1.14 14.64 -3.17
N VAL A 74 1.55 15.57 -4.03
CA VAL A 74 0.64 16.50 -4.67
C VAL A 74 -0.26 15.64 -5.53
N ARG A 75 -1.54 15.52 -5.14
CA ARG A 75 -2.54 14.82 -5.96
C ARG A 75 -2.64 15.55 -7.30
N ASN A 76 -2.09 14.95 -8.36
CA ASN A 76 -2.16 15.49 -9.71
C ASN A 76 -3.31 14.81 -10.46
N ILE A 77 -4.52 15.34 -10.30
CA ILE A 77 -5.73 14.83 -10.96
C ILE A 77 -6.25 15.93 -11.88
N PRO A 78 -6.23 15.73 -13.22
CA PRO A 78 -6.81 16.67 -14.18
C PRO A 78 -8.28 16.94 -13.88
N ALA A 79 -8.73 18.19 -14.04
CA ALA A 79 -10.09 18.60 -13.71
C ALA A 79 -11.17 17.91 -14.58
N ASP A 80 -10.79 17.44 -15.76
CA ASP A 80 -11.62 16.73 -16.73
C ASP A 80 -11.59 15.19 -16.55
N PHE A 81 -10.81 14.68 -15.61
CA PHE A 81 -10.75 13.23 -15.34
C PHE A 81 -11.99 12.75 -14.59
N ASP A 82 -12.74 11.81 -15.19
CA ASP A 82 -13.88 11.15 -14.55
C ASP A 82 -13.42 10.20 -13.43
N THR A 83 -13.13 10.80 -12.28
CA THR A 83 -12.65 10.10 -11.09
C THR A 83 -13.67 9.09 -10.60
N GLU A 84 -14.96 9.46 -10.58
CA GLU A 84 -16.00 8.59 -10.05
C GLU A 84 -16.22 7.35 -10.94
N GLY A 85 -16.32 7.55 -12.26
CA GLY A 85 -16.39 6.45 -13.22
C GLY A 85 -15.17 5.55 -13.15
N PHE A 86 -13.97 6.14 -13.04
CA PHE A 86 -12.74 5.38 -12.91
C PHE A 86 -12.68 4.55 -11.63
N VAL A 87 -13.06 5.12 -10.49
CA VAL A 87 -13.12 4.42 -9.20
C VAL A 87 -14.07 3.22 -9.27
N ARG A 88 -15.24 3.36 -9.89
CA ARG A 88 -16.17 2.23 -10.07
C ARG A 88 -15.52 1.12 -10.90
N HIS A 89 -14.85 1.47 -11.99
CA HIS A 89 -14.11 0.53 -12.82
C HIS A 89 -12.97 -0.17 -12.06
N ALA A 90 -12.20 0.58 -11.29
CA ALA A 90 -11.08 0.08 -10.50
C ALA A 90 -11.55 -0.94 -9.44
N LYS A 91 -12.67 -0.69 -8.77
CA LYS A 91 -13.27 -1.65 -7.81
C LYS A 91 -13.71 -2.95 -8.48
N VAL A 92 -14.27 -2.89 -9.69
CA VAL A 92 -14.63 -4.11 -10.45
C VAL A 92 -13.37 -4.90 -10.80
N ASN A 93 -12.32 -4.24 -11.27
CA ASN A 93 -11.05 -4.89 -11.57
C ASN A 93 -10.41 -5.53 -10.33
N PHE A 94 -10.50 -4.87 -9.18
CA PHE A 94 -10.05 -5.43 -7.91
C PHE A 94 -10.73 -6.78 -7.64
N ILE A 95 -12.07 -6.80 -7.62
CA ILE A 95 -12.84 -8.02 -7.33
C ILE A 95 -12.57 -9.12 -8.37
N ARG A 96 -12.43 -8.77 -9.65
CA ARG A 96 -12.10 -9.73 -10.72
C ARG A 96 -10.73 -10.36 -10.52
N LEU A 97 -9.72 -9.58 -10.16
CA LEU A 97 -8.38 -10.11 -9.94
C LEU A 97 -8.34 -11.05 -8.73
N GLN A 98 -9.08 -10.71 -7.67
CA GLN A 98 -9.26 -11.58 -6.50
C GLN A 98 -9.87 -12.94 -6.92
N ALA A 99 -10.98 -12.90 -7.67
CA ALA A 99 -11.63 -14.12 -8.16
C ALA A 99 -10.74 -14.94 -9.11
N ALA A 100 -9.97 -14.27 -9.99
CA ALA A 100 -9.03 -14.93 -10.88
C ALA A 100 -7.88 -15.59 -10.12
N ASN A 101 -7.39 -14.97 -9.05
CA ASN A 101 -6.37 -15.55 -8.18
C ASN A 101 -6.89 -16.77 -7.41
N ASP A 102 -8.07 -16.66 -6.80
CA ASP A 102 -8.73 -17.75 -6.09
C ASP A 102 -8.98 -18.97 -6.99
N ALA A 103 -9.41 -18.73 -8.23
CA ALA A 103 -9.64 -19.77 -9.23
C ALA A 103 -8.37 -20.26 -9.93
N ARG A 104 -7.21 -19.62 -9.69
CA ARG A 104 -5.96 -19.80 -10.46
C ARG A 104 -6.17 -19.70 -11.98
N ASN A 105 -7.03 -18.77 -12.42
CA ASN A 105 -7.36 -18.56 -13.83
C ASN A 105 -6.34 -17.63 -14.51
N LEU A 106 -5.30 -18.21 -15.11
CA LEU A 106 -4.26 -17.45 -15.83
C LEU A 106 -4.79 -16.66 -17.03
N ASP A 107 -5.88 -17.10 -17.67
CA ASP A 107 -6.44 -16.38 -18.81
C ASP A 107 -7.06 -15.05 -18.38
N ASP A 108 -7.81 -15.05 -17.28
CA ASP A 108 -8.37 -13.82 -16.72
C ASP A 108 -7.26 -12.89 -16.22
N VAL A 109 -6.25 -13.43 -15.51
CA VAL A 109 -5.12 -12.61 -15.04
C VAL A 109 -4.46 -11.88 -16.22
N ARG A 110 -4.22 -12.57 -17.34
CA ARG A 110 -3.61 -11.97 -18.54
C ARG A 110 -4.46 -10.85 -19.16
N GLU A 111 -5.79 -10.90 -19.02
CA GLU A 111 -6.68 -9.87 -19.56
C GLU A 111 -6.59 -8.55 -18.78
N TYR A 112 -6.34 -8.59 -17.47
CA TYR A 112 -6.38 -7.41 -16.59
C TYR A 112 -5.01 -6.94 -16.09
N THR A 113 -3.92 -7.60 -16.50
CA THR A 113 -2.56 -7.27 -16.06
C THR A 113 -1.67 -6.96 -17.25
N THR A 114 -0.63 -6.16 -17.04
CA THR A 114 0.41 -6.00 -18.09
C THR A 114 1.19 -7.30 -18.26
N PRO A 115 1.86 -7.51 -19.40
CA PRO A 115 2.67 -8.72 -19.61
C PRO A 115 3.71 -8.98 -18.51
N GLU A 116 4.29 -7.90 -17.96
CA GLU A 116 5.25 -7.95 -16.88
C GLU A 116 4.59 -8.47 -15.59
N MET A 117 3.48 -7.83 -15.17
CA MET A 117 2.73 -8.24 -13.99
C MET A 117 2.17 -9.67 -14.13
N PHE A 118 1.70 -10.05 -15.32
CA PHE A 118 1.26 -11.42 -15.60
C PHE A 118 2.39 -12.44 -15.42
N ALA A 119 3.58 -12.15 -15.96
CA ALA A 119 4.73 -13.04 -15.86
C ALA A 119 5.13 -13.25 -14.41
N GLU A 120 5.12 -12.19 -13.60
CA GLU A 120 5.34 -12.26 -12.16
C GLU A 120 4.29 -13.17 -11.50
N ILE A 121 2.99 -12.92 -11.72
CA ILE A 121 1.89 -13.70 -11.08
C ILE A 121 2.04 -15.19 -11.38
N LYS A 122 2.36 -15.51 -12.62
CA LYS A 122 2.59 -16.88 -13.04
C LYS A 122 3.78 -17.52 -12.31
N MET A 123 4.89 -16.81 -12.14
CA MET A 123 6.07 -17.33 -11.45
C MET A 123 5.80 -17.65 -9.98
N ASP A 124 5.08 -16.76 -9.28
CA ASP A 124 4.75 -16.99 -7.87
C ASP A 124 3.78 -18.15 -7.70
N TRP A 125 2.82 -18.30 -8.63
CA TRP A 125 1.93 -19.45 -8.64
C TRP A 125 2.61 -20.79 -8.89
N MET A 126 3.70 -20.81 -9.66
CA MET A 126 4.50 -22.02 -9.89
C MET A 126 5.40 -22.38 -8.70
N SER A 127 5.74 -21.38 -7.88
CA SER A 127 6.65 -21.55 -6.74
C SER A 127 5.92 -22.08 -5.49
N GLU A 128 4.62 -21.82 -5.38
CA GLU A 128 3.81 -22.29 -4.27
C GLU A 128 2.91 -23.48 -4.66
N PRO A 129 2.73 -24.46 -3.76
CA PRO A 129 1.75 -25.52 -3.99
C PRO A 129 0.35 -24.94 -4.08
N ALA A 130 -0.43 -25.40 -5.05
CA ALA A 130 -1.82 -25.02 -5.19
C ALA A 130 -2.58 -25.32 -3.90
N SER A 131 -3.10 -24.28 -3.25
CA SER A 131 -4.03 -24.38 -2.13
C SER A 131 -5.36 -23.76 -2.57
N ALA A 132 -6.46 -24.35 -2.08
CA ALA A 132 -7.77 -23.75 -2.29
C ALA A 132 -7.80 -22.42 -1.55
N GLN A 133 -7.87 -21.32 -2.29
CA GLN A 133 -7.97 -19.98 -1.75
C GLN A 133 -9.35 -19.42 -2.07
N LYS A 134 -9.96 -18.71 -1.12
CA LYS A 134 -11.21 -18.00 -1.35
C LYS A 134 -11.22 -16.69 -0.60
N THR A 135 -11.32 -15.60 -1.32
CA THR A 135 -11.29 -14.25 -0.78
C THR A 135 -12.69 -13.64 -0.81
N ASP A 136 -13.21 -13.35 0.37
CA ASP A 136 -14.47 -12.62 0.55
C ASP A 136 -14.15 -11.13 0.80
N VAL A 137 -14.65 -10.24 -0.08
CA VAL A 137 -14.51 -8.79 0.09
C VAL A 137 -15.59 -8.28 1.04
N VAL A 138 -15.21 -7.98 2.28
CA VAL A 138 -16.15 -7.51 3.32
C VAL A 138 -16.46 -6.03 3.17
N SER A 139 -15.43 -5.22 2.89
CA SER A 139 -15.58 -3.81 2.54
C SER A 139 -14.47 -3.36 1.59
N LEU A 140 -14.78 -2.45 0.66
CA LEU A 140 -13.82 -1.93 -0.30
C LEU A 140 -14.08 -0.46 -0.63
N ASN A 141 -13.12 0.37 -0.24
CA ASN A 141 -13.00 1.77 -0.63
C ASN A 141 -11.91 1.92 -1.68
N ALA A 142 -12.05 2.93 -2.53
CA ALA A 142 -11.07 3.25 -3.54
C ALA A 142 -11.03 4.75 -3.77
N GLU A 143 -9.83 5.31 -3.91
CA GLU A 143 -9.58 6.73 -4.14
C GLU A 143 -8.50 6.88 -5.23
N VAL A 144 -8.74 7.73 -6.23
CA VAL A 144 -7.67 8.10 -7.18
C VAL A 144 -6.71 9.06 -6.48
N ILE A 145 -5.45 8.68 -6.44
CA ILE A 145 -4.38 9.44 -5.79
C ILE A 145 -3.65 10.31 -6.80
N ASP A 146 -3.42 9.78 -7.99
CA ASP A 146 -2.61 10.43 -9.02
C ASP A 146 -3.04 9.99 -10.41
N VAL A 147 -2.97 10.92 -11.36
CA VAL A 147 -3.17 10.69 -12.79
C VAL A 147 -1.98 11.31 -13.52
N ALA A 148 -1.10 10.47 -14.03
CA ALA A 148 0.06 10.85 -14.78
C ALA A 148 -0.11 10.55 -16.27
N GLU A 149 0.35 11.47 -17.09
CA GLU A 149 0.41 11.31 -18.54
C GLU A 149 1.88 11.17 -18.94
N GLU A 150 2.25 10.00 -19.45
CA GLU A 150 3.59 9.74 -20.01
C GLU A 150 3.57 9.83 -21.53
N ALA A 151 4.74 9.66 -22.16
CA ALA A 151 4.88 9.73 -23.61
C ALA A 151 4.02 8.70 -24.35
N GLU A 152 3.92 7.47 -23.84
CA GLU A 152 3.28 6.34 -24.54
C GLU A 152 2.02 5.82 -23.84
N ARG A 153 1.81 6.19 -22.58
CA ARG A 153 0.72 5.65 -21.74
C ARG A 153 0.20 6.68 -20.74
N TYR A 154 -1.02 6.44 -20.28
CA TYR A 154 -1.55 7.00 -19.05
C TYR A 154 -1.22 6.08 -17.89
N ILE A 155 -0.98 6.66 -16.71
CA ILE A 155 -0.86 5.94 -15.45
C ILE A 155 -1.83 6.57 -14.46
N VAL A 156 -2.66 5.74 -13.83
CA VAL A 156 -3.54 6.16 -12.73
C VAL A 156 -3.19 5.35 -11.50
N THR A 157 -2.91 6.04 -10.40
CA THR A 157 -2.67 5.42 -9.11
C THR A 157 -3.94 5.48 -8.29
N VAL A 158 -4.44 4.32 -7.84
CA VAL A 158 -5.64 4.19 -7.00
C VAL A 158 -5.25 3.58 -5.67
N ARG A 159 -5.66 4.21 -4.58
CA ARG A 159 -5.56 3.61 -3.25
C ARG A 159 -6.82 2.83 -2.94
N PHE A 160 -6.67 1.55 -2.65
CA PHE A 160 -7.71 0.68 -2.10
C PHE A 160 -7.51 0.55 -0.60
N THR A 161 -8.61 0.70 0.16
CA THR A 161 -8.63 0.39 1.59
C THR A 161 -9.87 -0.41 1.93
N GLY A 162 -9.82 -1.30 2.91
CA GLY A 162 -10.96 -2.15 3.19
C GLY A 162 -10.67 -3.32 4.10
N LEU A 163 -11.58 -4.29 4.07
CA LEU A 163 -11.51 -5.53 4.84
C LEU A 163 -11.72 -6.72 3.90
N LEU A 164 -10.81 -7.67 3.91
CA LEU A 164 -10.88 -8.94 3.18
C LEU A 164 -10.96 -10.11 4.17
N ARG A 165 -11.44 -11.26 3.73
CA ARG A 165 -11.37 -12.52 4.48
C ARG A 165 -10.96 -13.64 3.56
N GLU A 166 -9.85 -14.29 3.85
CA GLU A 166 -9.26 -15.32 2.97
C GLU A 166 -9.56 -16.76 3.42
N GLU A 167 -10.05 -16.93 4.66
CA GLU A 167 -10.33 -18.24 5.25
C GLU A 167 -11.76 -18.30 5.80
N PRO A 168 -12.49 -19.42 5.61
CA PRO A 168 -13.80 -19.61 6.20
C PRO A 168 -13.76 -19.45 7.73
N ASN A 169 -14.59 -18.55 8.26
CA ASN A 169 -14.69 -18.21 9.68
C ASN A 169 -13.49 -17.46 10.29
N ALA A 170 -12.51 -17.04 9.49
CA ALA A 170 -11.47 -16.13 9.97
C ALA A 170 -12.01 -14.71 10.17
N ALA A 171 -11.34 -13.95 11.05
CA ALA A 171 -11.61 -12.53 11.19
C ALA A 171 -11.28 -11.79 9.88
N PRO A 172 -12.09 -10.81 9.45
CA PRO A 172 -11.70 -9.93 8.36
C PRO A 172 -10.45 -9.13 8.70
N GLU A 173 -9.69 -8.84 7.67
CA GLU A 173 -8.33 -8.39 7.72
C GLU A 173 -8.16 -7.14 6.84
N GLY A 174 -7.48 -6.12 7.38
CA GLY A 174 -7.40 -4.80 6.76
C GLY A 174 -6.44 -4.76 5.58
N ILE A 175 -6.85 -4.06 4.52
CA ILE A 175 -5.98 -3.75 3.38
C ILE A 175 -5.77 -2.25 3.21
N ASP A 176 -4.59 -1.87 2.75
CA ASP A 176 -4.22 -0.54 2.27
C ASP A 176 -3.21 -0.68 1.13
N GLU A 177 -3.68 -0.54 -0.11
CA GLU A 177 -2.90 -0.83 -1.30
C GLU A 177 -2.98 0.31 -2.32
N LEU A 178 -1.87 0.64 -2.96
CA LEU A 178 -1.79 1.53 -4.11
C LEU A 178 -1.62 0.70 -5.37
N TRP A 179 -2.59 0.78 -6.27
CA TRP A 179 -2.59 0.08 -7.54
C TRP A 179 -2.26 1.07 -8.66
N HIS A 180 -1.34 0.69 -9.53
CA HIS A 180 -0.96 1.45 -10.70
C HIS A 180 -1.60 0.82 -11.94
N LEU A 181 -2.59 1.51 -12.51
CA LEU A 181 -3.26 1.09 -13.73
C LEU A 181 -2.71 1.89 -14.91
N THR A 182 -2.47 1.21 -16.02
CA THR A 182 -1.92 1.82 -17.23
C THR A 182 -2.82 1.60 -18.42
N LYS A 183 -2.82 2.55 -19.36
CA LYS A 183 -3.53 2.44 -20.62
C LYS A 183 -2.69 3.08 -21.73
N PRO A 184 -2.48 2.41 -22.89
CA PRO A 184 -1.77 3.00 -24.03
C PRO A 184 -2.45 4.27 -24.54
N ARG A 185 -1.64 5.26 -24.95
CA ARG A 185 -2.16 6.50 -25.57
C ARG A 185 -2.66 6.31 -26.99
N SER A 186 -2.20 5.27 -27.66
CA SER A 186 -2.71 4.85 -28.97
C SER A 186 -4.20 4.48 -28.94
N GLY A 187 -4.81 4.36 -27.76
CA GLY A 187 -6.23 4.04 -27.57
C GLY A 187 -6.56 2.56 -27.79
N ASN A 188 -5.57 1.74 -28.16
CA ASN A 188 -5.76 0.33 -28.40
C ASN A 188 -5.55 -0.46 -27.09
N GLY A 189 -6.58 -0.53 -26.26
CA GLY A 189 -6.57 -1.32 -25.02
C GLY A 189 -7.30 -0.66 -23.85
N GLY A 190 -7.70 -1.49 -22.88
CA GLY A 190 -8.27 -1.06 -21.62
C GLY A 190 -7.21 -0.68 -20.58
N TRP A 191 -7.68 -0.43 -19.35
CA TRP A 191 -6.80 -0.23 -18.20
C TRP A 191 -6.29 -1.56 -17.69
N LEU A 192 -4.97 -1.71 -17.63
CA LEU A 192 -4.27 -2.90 -17.15
C LEU A 192 -3.51 -2.59 -15.87
N LEU A 193 -3.54 -3.53 -14.93
CA LEU A 193 -2.74 -3.46 -13.71
C LEU A 193 -1.26 -3.65 -14.05
N ALA A 194 -0.45 -2.65 -13.76
CA ALA A 194 1.00 -2.67 -13.98
C ALA A 194 1.81 -2.85 -12.68
N GLY A 195 1.18 -2.67 -11.52
CA GLY A 195 1.85 -2.87 -10.24
C GLY A 195 0.95 -2.57 -9.04
N ILE A 196 1.33 -3.14 -7.90
CA ILE A 196 0.67 -2.97 -6.60
C ILE A 196 1.74 -2.60 -5.57
N GLN A 197 1.42 -1.68 -4.66
CA GLN A 197 2.23 -1.35 -3.50
C GLN A 197 1.36 -1.44 -2.24
N GLN A 198 1.90 -1.91 -1.12
CA GLN A 198 1.17 -1.90 0.15
C GLN A 198 1.65 -0.77 1.05
N ASN A 199 0.68 -0.17 1.72
CA ASN A 199 0.88 0.83 2.77
C ASN A 199 0.76 0.22 4.18
N GLY A 200 1.26 -1.01 4.37
CA GLY A 200 1.61 -1.59 5.68
C GLY A 200 0.48 -2.09 6.59
#